data_AF-A0A2N1R9K3-F1
#
_entry.id   AF-A0A2N1R9K3-F1
#
_cell.length_a   1.000
_cell.length_b   1.000
_cell.length_c   1.000
_cell.angle_alpha   90.00
_cell.angle_beta   90.00
_cell.angle_gamma   90.00
#
_symmetry.space_group_name_H-M   'P 1'
#
loop_
_entity.id
_entity.type
_entity.pdbx_description
1 polymer ?
#
loop_
_entity_poly.entity_id
_entity_poly.type
_entity_poly.pdbx_seq_one_letter_code
_entity_poly.pdbx_strand_id
1 'polypeptide(L)'
;AFSVQGRPQYINVKAFGNLVNRVLPVKIRGDGILHTVLSSRYMFAMAAEEYRANGDLLSGYGIKLIPQFSGTGYNDSVRIFSDYGSRLYVVSALP
;
A
#
# COMPACT_ATOMS: atom_id res chain seq x y z
N ALA A 1 7.18 15.75 20.39
CA ALA A 1 7.00 15.41 18.95
C ALA A 1 6.28 14.08 18.85
N PHE A 2 5.62 13.79 17.73
CA PHE A 2 4.84 12.56 17.53
C PHE A 2 5.39 11.76 16.36
N SER A 3 5.29 10.43 16.45
CA SER A 3 5.47 9.51 15.32
C SER A 3 4.10 9.13 14.76
N VAL A 4 3.97 9.14 13.44
CA VAL A 4 2.80 8.66 12.73
C VAL A 4 3.22 7.47 11.88
N GLN A 5 2.60 6.32 12.11
CA GLN A 5 2.90 5.08 11.40
C GLN A 5 1.63 4.48 10.80
N GLY A 6 1.63 4.30 9.48
CA GLY A 6 0.60 3.54 8.79
C GLY A 6 0.80 2.05 9.03
N ARG A 7 -0.27 1.33 9.43
CA ARG A 7 -0.21 -0.13 9.57
C ARG A 7 0.27 -0.75 8.24
N PRO A 8 1.25 -1.67 8.27
CA PRO A 8 1.62 -2.45 7.09
C PRO A 8 0.41 -3.21 6.55
N GLN A 9 0.14 -3.06 5.26
CA GLN A 9 -0.98 -3.69 4.58
C GLN A 9 -0.47 -4.41 3.34
N TYR A 10 -1.17 -5.48 2.98
CA TYR A 10 -0.83 -6.30 1.84
C TYR A 10 -2.05 -6.51 0.96
N ILE A 11 -1.83 -6.54 -0.35
CA ILE A 11 -2.85 -6.83 -1.35
C ILE A 11 -2.57 -8.21 -1.91
N ASN A 12 -3.60 -9.04 -1.98
CA ASN A 12 -3.47 -10.31 -2.65
C ASN A 12 -3.25 -10.07 -4.15
N VAL A 13 -2.19 -10.65 -4.73
CA VAL A 13 -1.85 -10.40 -6.14
C VAL A 13 -2.94 -10.83 -7.11
N LYS A 14 -3.87 -11.68 -6.68
CA LYS A 14 -5.05 -12.06 -7.46
C LYS A 14 -5.89 -10.85 -7.88
N ALA A 15 -5.92 -9.80 -7.06
CA ALA A 15 -6.65 -8.57 -7.36
C ALA A 15 -6.16 -7.86 -8.63
N PHE A 16 -4.94 -8.14 -9.09
CA PHE A 16 -4.37 -7.53 -10.28
C PHE A 16 -4.72 -8.27 -11.58
N GLY A 17 -5.22 -9.50 -11.52
CA GLY A 17 -5.55 -10.30 -12.70
C GLY A 17 -4.37 -10.37 -13.69
N ASN A 18 -4.58 -9.94 -14.93
CA ASN A 18 -3.52 -9.94 -15.95
C ASN A 18 -2.47 -8.84 -15.77
N LEU A 19 -2.69 -7.83 -14.91
CA LEU A 19 -1.75 -6.73 -14.69
C LEU A 19 -0.44 -7.20 -14.06
N VAL A 20 -0.46 -8.33 -13.33
CA VAL A 20 0.74 -8.97 -12.77
C VAL A 20 1.80 -9.26 -13.84
N ASN A 21 1.38 -9.49 -15.11
CA ASN A 21 2.29 -9.75 -16.22
C ASN A 21 3.14 -8.54 -16.64
N ARG A 22 2.88 -7.33 -16.12
CA ARG A 22 3.74 -6.15 -16.33
C ARG A 22 5.11 -6.29 -15.65
N VAL A 23 5.17 -7.07 -14.57
CA VAL A 23 6.35 -7.19 -13.70
C VAL A 23 6.93 -8.61 -13.68
N LEU A 24 6.20 -9.60 -14.19
CA LEU A 24 6.68 -10.98 -14.26
C LEU A 24 7.57 -11.21 -15.50
N PRO A 25 8.62 -12.03 -15.37
CA PRO A 25 9.48 -12.39 -16.50
C PRO A 25 8.78 -13.31 -17.51
N VAL A 26 7.71 -14.00 -17.10
CA VAL A 26 6.93 -14.92 -17.95
C VAL A 26 5.44 -14.61 -17.78
N LYS A 27 4.71 -14.59 -18.91
CA LYS A 27 3.27 -14.35 -18.90
C LYS A 27 2.54 -15.55 -18.31
N ILE A 28 1.66 -15.29 -17.34
CA ILE A 28 0.71 -16.25 -16.80
C ILE A 28 -0.71 -15.78 -17.07
N ARG A 29 -1.65 -16.72 -17.17
CA ARG A 29 -3.06 -16.40 -17.32
C ARG A 29 -3.62 -15.89 -15.99
N GLY A 30 -4.16 -14.67 -16.00
CA GLY A 30 -4.95 -14.14 -14.88
C GLY A 30 -6.08 -15.09 -14.52
N ASP A 31 -6.29 -15.26 -13.22
CA ASP A 31 -7.20 -16.23 -12.59
C ASP A 31 -6.99 -17.71 -12.96
N GLY A 32 -5.88 -18.03 -13.62
CA GLY A 32 -5.47 -19.42 -13.87
C GLY A 32 -4.85 -20.11 -12.65
N ILE A 33 -4.47 -21.38 -12.83
CA ILE A 33 -3.88 -22.20 -11.76
C ILE A 33 -2.58 -21.60 -11.24
N LEU A 34 -1.65 -21.21 -12.14
CA LEU A 34 -0.38 -20.60 -11.74
C LEU A 34 -0.57 -19.27 -10.99
N HIS A 35 -1.52 -18.44 -11.43
CA HIS A 35 -1.86 -17.20 -10.74
C HIS A 35 -2.43 -17.46 -9.34
N THR A 36 -3.27 -18.50 -9.20
CA THR A 36 -3.83 -18.90 -7.91
C THR A 36 -2.74 -19.39 -6.94
N VAL A 37 -1.79 -20.21 -7.42
CA VAL A 37 -0.66 -20.67 -6.60
C VAL A 37 0.26 -19.52 -6.21
N LEU A 38 0.54 -18.58 -7.12
CA LEU A 38 1.30 -17.37 -6.79
C LEU A 38 0.60 -16.58 -5.69
N SER A 39 -0.72 -16.40 -5.83
CA SER A 39 -1.54 -15.61 -4.91
C SER A 39 -1.68 -16.18 -3.50
N SER A 40 -1.41 -17.48 -3.30
CA SER A 40 -1.40 -18.10 -1.98
C SER A 40 -0.04 -18.05 -1.29
N ARG A 41 1.04 -17.80 -2.05
CA ARG A 41 2.42 -17.77 -1.54
C ARG A 41 2.99 -16.37 -1.43
N TYR A 42 2.42 -15.40 -2.13
CA TYR A 42 2.92 -14.04 -2.17
C TYR A 42 1.78 -13.03 -2.04
N MET A 43 1.98 -12.11 -1.10
CA MET A 43 1.11 -10.97 -0.87
C MET A 43 1.91 -9.70 -1.18
N PHE A 44 1.33 -8.80 -1.95
CA PHE A 44 1.99 -7.59 -2.39
C PHE A 44 1.98 -6.55 -1.27
N ALA A 45 3.16 -6.11 -0.83
CA ALA A 45 3.28 -5.10 0.22
C ALA A 45 2.88 -3.72 -0.31
N MET A 46 2.04 -3.00 0.44
CA MET A 46 1.73 -1.61 0.15
C MET A 46 2.85 -0.69 0.65
N ALA A 47 2.96 0.49 0.05
CA ALA A 47 3.88 1.55 0.44
C ALA A 47 3.92 1.76 1.96
N ALA A 48 5.11 1.66 2.55
CA ALA A 48 5.35 1.97 3.95
C ALA A 48 5.14 3.47 4.18
N GLU A 49 4.58 3.82 5.33
CA GLU A 49 4.24 5.22 5.63
C GLU A 49 4.58 5.50 7.09
N GLU A 50 5.64 6.28 7.28
CA GLU A 50 6.12 6.69 8.59
C GLU A 50 6.68 8.11 8.48
N TYR A 51 6.29 8.98 9.40
CA TYR A 51 6.86 10.31 9.52
C TYR A 51 6.71 10.87 10.93
N ARG A 52 7.52 11.89 11.24
CA ARG A 52 7.43 12.64 12.50
C ARG A 52 6.77 13.99 12.26
N ALA A 53 5.96 14.42 13.21
CA ALA A 53 5.32 15.72 13.18
C ALA A 53 5.16 16.30 14.58
N ASN A 54 5.06 17.64 14.65
CA ASN A 54 4.67 18.32 15.88
C ASN A 54 3.15 18.24 16.08
N GLY A 55 2.71 18.36 17.34
CA GLY A 55 1.28 18.22 17.67
C GLY A 55 0.41 19.33 17.08
N ASP A 56 0.94 20.54 16.97
CA ASP A 56 0.31 21.68 16.30
C ASP A 56 0.08 21.42 14.81
N LEU A 57 1.07 20.84 14.11
CA LEU A 57 0.95 20.45 12.70
C LEU A 57 -0.11 19.35 12.51
N LEU A 58 -0.12 18.34 13.38
CA LEU A 58 -1.14 17.28 13.31
C LEU A 58 -2.54 17.82 13.62
N SER A 59 -2.67 18.75 14.56
CA SER A 59 -3.95 19.38 14.89
C SER A 59 -4.46 20.31 13.79
N GLY A 60 -3.56 21.02 13.11
CA GLY A 60 -3.92 22.00 12.08
C GLY A 60 -4.15 21.39 10.69
N TYR A 61 -3.35 20.39 10.31
CA TYR A 61 -3.34 19.82 8.95
C TYR A 61 -3.72 18.33 8.90
N GLY A 62 -3.87 17.67 10.06
CA GLY A 62 -4.19 16.25 10.12
C GLY A 62 -3.02 15.34 9.74
N ILE A 63 -3.35 14.13 9.31
CA ILE A 63 -2.38 13.12 8.86
C ILE A 63 -2.02 13.41 7.39
N LYS A 64 -0.73 13.58 7.11
CA LYS A 64 -0.21 13.67 5.75
C LYS A 64 -0.22 12.29 5.12
N LEU A 65 -1.02 12.13 4.09
CA LEU A 65 -1.19 10.87 3.40
C LEU A 65 -0.37 10.82 2.10
N ILE A 66 0.28 9.71 1.80
CA ILE A 66 0.89 9.51 0.47
C ILE A 66 -0.20 9.41 -0.61
N PRO A 67 0.03 9.88 -1.84
CA PRO A 67 -0.99 9.89 -2.88
C PRO A 67 -1.50 8.48 -3.21
N GLN A 68 -2.76 8.36 -3.60
CA GLN A 68 -3.37 7.08 -4.03
C GLN A 68 -3.16 6.80 -5.54
N PHE A 69 -2.65 7.78 -6.28
CA PHE A 69 -2.47 7.70 -7.71
C PHE A 69 -1.22 8.47 -8.14
N SER A 70 -0.51 7.91 -9.13
CA SER A 70 0.54 8.59 -9.87
C SER A 70 0.41 8.23 -11.35
N GLY A 71 0.60 9.21 -12.24
CA GLY A 71 0.51 9.01 -13.70
C GLY A 71 1.54 8.04 -14.26
N THR A 72 2.60 7.72 -13.50
CA THR A 72 3.66 6.78 -13.89
C THR A 72 3.43 5.35 -13.41
N GLY A 73 2.28 5.06 -12.78
CA GLY A 73 1.96 3.75 -12.23
C GLY A 73 2.27 3.60 -10.74
N TYR A 74 2.46 2.36 -10.29
CA TYR A 74 2.68 2.03 -8.88
C TYR A 74 4.17 1.99 -8.53
N ASN A 75 4.49 2.48 -7.33
CA ASN A 75 5.76 2.26 -6.63
C ASN A 75 5.56 2.39 -5.11
N ASP A 76 6.65 2.35 -4.36
CA ASP A 76 6.66 2.44 -2.89
C ASP A 76 6.23 3.80 -2.33
N SER A 77 5.89 4.77 -3.19
CA SER A 77 5.39 6.10 -2.83
C SER A 77 3.90 6.31 -3.15
N VAL A 78 3.20 5.27 -3.61
CA VAL A 78 1.78 5.31 -3.97
C VAL A 78 1.00 4.31 -3.13
N ARG A 79 -0.12 4.73 -2.53
CA ARG A 79 -1.07 3.83 -1.87
C ARG A 79 -2.00 3.22 -2.89
N ILE A 80 -2.33 1.94 -2.72
CA ILE A 80 -3.39 1.28 -3.47
C ILE A 80 -4.51 0.94 -2.51
N PHE A 81 -5.72 1.39 -2.82
CA PHE A 81 -6.92 0.93 -2.13
C PHE A 81 -7.83 0.22 -3.11
N SER A 82 -8.49 -0.84 -2.63
CA SER A 82 -9.71 -1.33 -3.27
C SER A 82 -10.85 -0.36 -2.98
N ASP A 83 -11.97 -0.53 -3.67
CA ASP A 83 -13.21 0.14 -3.31
C ASP A 83 -13.53 -0.07 -1.83
N TYR A 84 -13.93 1.02 -1.17
CA TYR A 84 -14.20 1.05 0.28
C TYR A 84 -13.01 0.67 1.17
N GLY A 85 -11.79 0.71 0.63
CA GLY A 85 -10.57 0.44 1.36
C GLY A 85 -10.26 1.50 2.43
N SER A 86 -9.66 1.07 3.53
CA SER A 86 -9.18 1.97 4.58
C SER A 86 -7.80 1.53 5.08
N ARG A 87 -7.05 2.49 5.66
CA ARG A 87 -5.75 2.25 6.31
C ARG A 87 -5.74 2.86 7.69
N LEU A 88 -5.25 2.06 8.65
CA LEU A 88 -5.06 2.48 10.02
C LEU A 88 -3.74 3.22 10.17
N TYR A 89 -3.76 4.34 10.90
CA TYR A 89 -2.58 5.07 11.33
C TYR A 89 -2.54 5.09 12.85
N VAL A 90 -1.35 4.83 13.39
CA VAL A 90 -1.06 4.92 14.82
C VAL A 90 -0.22 6.17 15.04
N VAL A 91 -0.70 7.04 15.93
CA VAL A 91 0.03 8.23 16.36
C VAL A 91 0.51 7.98 17.79
N SER A 92 1.82 8.06 18.01
CA SER A 92 2.44 7.88 19.32
C SER A 92 3.31 9.08 19.69
N ALA A 93 3.30 9.44 20.97
CA ALA A 93 4.24 10.42 21.49
C ALA A 93 5.65 9.83 21.45
N LEU A 94 6.61 10.59 20.94
CA LEU A 94 8.03 10.24 21.04
C LEU A 94 8.50 10.53 22.47
N PRO A 95 9.40 9.69 23.04
CA PRO A 95 10.00 9.93 24.35
C PRO A 95 10.83 11.22 24.39
#